data_AF-A0A3C0Q3P7-F1
#
_entry.id   AF-A0A3C0Q3P7-F1
#
_cell.length_a   1.000
_cell.length_b   1.000
_cell.length_c   1.000
_cell.angle_alpha   90.00
_cell.angle_beta   90.00
_cell.angle_gamma   90.00
#
_symmetry.space_group_name_H-M   'P 1'
#
loop_
_entity.id
_entity.type
_entity.pdbx_description
1 polymer ?
#
loop_
_entity_poly.entity_id
_entity_poly.type
_entity_poly.pdbx_seq_one_letter_code
_entity_poly.pdbx_strand_id
1 'polypeptide(L)'
;VIDMAKRENGRSAEDYVAGTWLKGQAGGQALESMTIGGMRAATTAVNVNINNQPAEIRLIAIEWSANEWVRMQILIPRGASNAAVDDVKRISYSFRRISEGERRSIRPYQIDLVTARAGDTARSLAAGMGVEQAKVEQFAALNGLTPATPITAGQIYKIAR
;
A
#
# COMPACT_ATOMS: atom_id res chain seq x y z
N VAL A 1 1.11 8.59 -0.08
CA VAL A 1 -0.36 8.42 0.08
C VAL A 1 -0.91 7.72 -1.15
N ILE A 2 -1.78 6.74 -0.94
CA ILE A 2 -2.53 6.07 -2.01
C ILE A 2 -4.01 6.16 -1.66
N ASP A 3 -4.84 6.59 -2.60
CA ASP A 3 -6.30 6.65 -2.42
C ASP A 3 -7.04 6.38 -3.73
N MET A 4 -8.37 6.34 -3.67
CA MET A 4 -9.25 6.23 -4.82
C MET A 4 -10.19 7.41 -4.92
N ALA A 5 -10.55 7.79 -6.13
CA ALA A 5 -11.51 8.87 -6.41
C ALA A 5 -12.41 8.51 -7.59
N LYS A 6 -13.59 9.12 -7.67
CA LYS A 6 -14.45 8.97 -8.85
C LYS A 6 -13.80 9.60 -10.08
N ARG A 7 -13.90 8.93 -11.21
CA ARG A 7 -13.48 9.40 -12.51
C ARG A 7 -14.67 9.93 -13.28
N GLU A 8 -14.51 11.16 -13.78
CA GLU A 8 -15.40 11.76 -14.75
C GLU A 8 -15.30 10.97 -16.07
N ASN A 9 -16.44 10.65 -16.66
CA ASN A 9 -16.51 9.76 -17.82
C ASN A 9 -15.58 10.23 -18.96
N GLY A 10 -14.66 9.35 -19.36
CA GLY A 10 -13.79 9.56 -20.53
C GLY A 10 -12.59 10.49 -20.33
N ARG A 11 -12.42 11.11 -19.15
CA ARG A 11 -11.25 11.98 -18.89
C ARG A 11 -9.97 11.15 -18.82
N SER A 12 -8.93 11.52 -19.57
CA SER A 12 -7.63 10.81 -19.55
C SER A 12 -6.85 11.07 -18.26
N ALA A 13 -5.90 10.20 -17.92
CA ALA A 13 -5.00 10.45 -16.78
C ALA A 13 -4.23 11.76 -16.93
N GLU A 14 -3.81 12.07 -18.16
CA GLU A 14 -3.10 13.29 -18.51
C GLU A 14 -3.93 14.54 -18.21
N ASP A 15 -5.18 14.56 -18.71
CA ASP A 15 -6.12 15.66 -18.48
C ASP A 15 -6.49 15.81 -17.00
N TYR A 16 -6.56 14.69 -16.26
CA TYR A 16 -6.81 14.71 -14.83
C TYR A 16 -5.67 15.40 -14.08
N VAL A 17 -4.42 14.99 -14.33
CA VAL A 17 -3.26 15.59 -13.67
C VAL A 17 -3.12 17.07 -14.03
N ALA A 18 -3.16 17.41 -15.31
CA ALA A 18 -3.01 18.79 -15.78
C ALA A 18 -4.16 19.70 -15.30
N GLY A 19 -5.41 19.25 -15.45
CA GLY A 19 -6.59 20.06 -15.20
C GLY A 19 -7.10 20.07 -13.75
N THR A 20 -6.66 19.14 -12.90
CA THR A 20 -7.08 19.07 -11.49
C THR A 20 -5.93 19.34 -10.54
N TRP A 21 -4.79 18.67 -10.69
CA TRP A 21 -3.67 18.81 -9.74
C TRP A 21 -2.73 19.96 -10.07
N LEU A 22 -2.48 20.24 -11.35
CA LEU A 22 -1.63 21.35 -11.76
C LEU A 22 -2.42 22.64 -12.07
N LYS A 23 -3.74 22.64 -11.90
CA LYS A 23 -4.57 23.81 -12.19
C LYS A 23 -4.15 24.99 -11.31
N GLY A 24 -3.68 26.07 -11.96
CA GLY A 24 -3.20 27.27 -11.27
C GLY A 24 -1.82 27.14 -10.63
N GLN A 25 -1.12 26.02 -10.84
CA GLN A 25 0.26 25.81 -10.41
C GLN A 25 1.20 26.04 -11.58
N ALA A 26 1.97 27.13 -11.55
CA ALA A 26 3.15 27.26 -12.39
C ALA A 26 4.28 26.46 -11.73
N GLY A 27 4.80 25.41 -12.39
CA GLY A 27 6.02 24.72 -11.92
C GLY A 27 5.95 23.21 -11.74
N GLY A 28 4.98 22.52 -12.34
CA GLY A 28 5.07 21.08 -12.54
C GLY A 28 6.16 20.74 -13.57
N GLN A 29 6.92 19.67 -13.33
CA GLN A 29 7.73 19.03 -14.38
C GLN A 29 6.83 18.58 -15.54
N ALA A 30 7.44 18.27 -16.68
CA ALA A 30 6.72 17.75 -17.83
C ALA A 30 5.82 16.57 -17.42
N LEU A 31 4.59 16.59 -17.94
CA LEU A 31 3.65 15.50 -17.76
C LEU A 31 4.11 14.30 -18.58
N GLU A 32 4.14 13.13 -17.96
CA GLU A 32 4.58 11.88 -18.60
C GLU A 32 3.44 10.86 -18.61
N SER A 33 3.12 10.34 -19.79
CA SER A 33 2.19 9.22 -19.97
C SER A 33 2.90 7.89 -19.75
N MET A 34 2.21 6.93 -19.13
CA MET A 34 2.75 5.59 -18.87
C MET A 34 1.65 4.53 -18.73
N THR A 35 2.06 3.28 -18.56
CA THR A 35 1.17 2.16 -18.25
C THR A 35 1.62 1.49 -16.97
N ILE A 36 0.71 1.29 -16.03
CA ILE A 36 0.95 0.62 -14.74
C ILE A 36 -0.02 -0.55 -14.62
N GLY A 37 0.50 -1.78 -14.53
CA GLY A 37 -0.33 -2.98 -14.43
C GLY A 37 -1.34 -3.15 -15.57
N GLY A 38 -0.99 -2.69 -16.78
CA GLY A 38 -1.86 -2.69 -17.97
C GLY A 38 -2.88 -1.54 -18.03
N MET A 39 -2.87 -0.63 -17.06
CA MET A 39 -3.77 0.52 -17.00
C MET A 39 -3.06 1.79 -17.45
N ARG A 40 -3.76 2.63 -18.22
CA ARG A 40 -3.26 3.97 -18.59
C ARG A 40 -3.03 4.80 -17.33
N ALA A 41 -1.92 5.51 -17.29
CA ALA A 41 -1.57 6.37 -16.17
C ALA A 41 -0.79 7.59 -16.66
N ALA A 42 -0.75 8.62 -15.83
CA ALA A 42 0.06 9.80 -16.05
C ALA A 42 0.76 10.22 -14.75
N THR A 43 1.96 10.76 -14.87
CA THR A 43 2.76 11.23 -13.74
C THR A 43 3.35 12.61 -14.00
N THR A 44 3.55 13.36 -12.92
CA THR A 44 4.30 14.62 -12.91
C THR A 44 4.94 14.81 -11.55
N ALA A 45 5.87 15.76 -11.44
CA ALA A 45 6.42 16.20 -10.18
C ALA A 45 6.21 17.68 -9.97
N VAL A 46 5.99 18.06 -8.71
CA VAL A 46 5.84 19.44 -8.30
C VAL A 46 6.80 19.72 -7.16
N ASN A 47 7.59 20.79 -7.29
CA ASN A 47 8.42 21.26 -6.19
C ASN A 47 7.54 21.98 -5.17
N VAL A 48 7.70 21.63 -3.90
CA VAL A 48 6.94 22.21 -2.78
C VAL A 48 7.88 22.56 -1.62
N ASN A 49 7.42 23.41 -0.71
CA ASN A 49 8.08 23.62 0.57
C ASN A 49 7.16 23.11 1.68
N ILE A 50 7.66 22.18 2.51
CA ILE A 50 6.95 21.64 3.66
C ILE A 50 7.75 21.98 4.91
N ASN A 51 7.15 22.70 5.86
CA ASN A 51 7.84 23.16 7.08
C ASN A 51 9.17 23.87 6.79
N ASN A 52 9.17 24.78 5.80
CA ASN A 52 10.36 25.50 5.29
C ASN A 52 11.48 24.60 4.73
N GLN A 53 11.22 23.32 4.50
CA GLN A 53 12.13 22.41 3.82
C GLN A 53 11.65 22.15 2.39
N PRO A 54 12.51 22.34 1.38
CA PRO A 54 12.14 22.05 0.01
C PRO A 54 12.02 20.54 -0.20
N ALA A 55 11.02 20.15 -0.97
CA ALA A 55 10.74 18.77 -1.33
C ALA A 55 10.10 18.71 -2.73
N GLU A 56 10.01 17.51 -3.28
CA GLU A 56 9.27 17.24 -4.50
C GLU A 56 8.10 16.30 -4.16
N ILE A 57 6.92 16.58 -4.71
CA ILE A 57 5.81 15.63 -4.70
C ILE A 57 5.70 15.03 -6.10
N ARG A 58 5.89 13.71 -6.20
CA ARG A 58 5.58 12.92 -7.38
C ARG A 58 4.10 12.53 -7.32
N LEU A 59 3.36 12.90 -8.35
CA LEU A 59 1.93 12.70 -8.49
C LEU A 59 1.67 11.67 -9.59
N ILE A 60 0.88 10.65 -9.31
CA ILE A 60 0.53 9.60 -10.27
C ILE A 60 -0.98 9.39 -10.25
N ALA A 61 -1.62 9.49 -11.42
CA ALA A 61 -3.01 9.14 -11.62
C ALA A 61 -3.12 7.92 -12.52
N ILE A 62 -3.89 6.92 -12.09
CA ILE A 62 -4.08 5.65 -12.79
C ILE A 62 -5.56 5.50 -13.12
N GLU A 63 -5.86 5.25 -14.40
CA GLU A 63 -7.19 4.92 -14.91
C GLU A 63 -7.63 3.54 -14.43
N TRP A 64 -8.00 3.45 -13.13
CA TRP A 64 -8.32 2.18 -12.49
C TRP A 64 -9.52 1.50 -13.13
N SER A 65 -10.55 2.25 -13.50
CA SER A 65 -11.73 1.76 -14.22
C SER A 65 -12.33 2.88 -15.07
N ALA A 66 -13.50 2.64 -15.67
CA ALA A 66 -14.23 3.68 -16.40
C ALA A 66 -14.69 4.84 -15.50
N ASN A 67 -14.88 4.58 -14.20
CA ASN A 67 -15.48 5.50 -13.24
C ASN A 67 -14.64 5.71 -11.98
N GLU A 68 -13.42 5.17 -11.91
CA GLU A 68 -12.52 5.32 -10.76
C GLU A 68 -11.07 5.62 -11.17
N TRP A 69 -10.45 6.46 -10.35
CA TRP A 69 -9.02 6.71 -10.30
C TRP A 69 -8.41 5.94 -9.14
N VAL A 70 -7.18 5.46 -9.33
CA VAL A 70 -6.24 5.28 -8.22
C VAL A 70 -5.25 6.44 -8.28
N ARG A 71 -4.99 7.07 -7.14
CA ARG A 71 -4.10 8.22 -7.05
C ARG A 71 -2.97 7.91 -6.09
N MET A 72 -1.75 8.25 -6.48
CA MET A 72 -0.58 8.14 -5.63
C MET A 72 0.11 9.50 -5.53
N GLN A 73 0.48 9.85 -4.30
CA GLN A 73 1.25 11.05 -4.00
C GLN A 73 2.44 10.64 -3.15
N ILE A 74 3.62 10.93 -3.63
CA ILE A 74 4.87 10.50 -3.02
C ILE A 74 5.69 11.75 -2.73
N LEU A 75 5.96 11.99 -1.45
CA LEU A 75 6.84 13.06 -1.02
C LEU A 75 8.29 12.58 -1.03
N ILE A 76 9.15 13.33 -1.71
CA ILE A 76 10.57 13.06 -1.85
C ILE A 76 11.33 14.27 -1.28
N PRO A 77 12.00 14.14 -0.12
CA PRO A 77 12.81 15.22 0.43
C PRO A 77 13.95 15.63 -0.50
N ARG A 78 14.26 16.93 -0.56
CA ARG A 78 15.42 17.41 -1.33
C ARG A 78 16.70 16.88 -0.70
N GLY A 79 17.45 16.09 -1.45
CA GLY A 79 18.66 15.38 -0.98
C GLY A 79 18.49 13.87 -0.85
N ALA A 80 17.31 13.31 -1.13
CA ALA A 80 17.17 11.87 -1.33
C ALA A 80 18.14 11.39 -2.42
N SER A 81 18.75 10.22 -2.21
CA SER A 81 19.63 9.62 -3.22
C SER A 81 18.84 9.22 -4.46
N ASN A 82 19.49 9.22 -5.63
CA ASN A 82 18.85 8.75 -6.87
C ASN A 82 18.30 7.32 -6.72
N ALA A 83 19.01 6.45 -5.99
CA ALA A 83 18.54 5.09 -5.69
C ALA A 83 17.22 5.08 -4.91
N ALA A 84 17.10 5.89 -3.86
CA ALA A 84 15.87 6.00 -3.08
C ALA A 84 14.70 6.55 -3.92
N VAL A 85 14.97 7.52 -4.79
CA VAL A 85 13.99 8.04 -5.75
C VAL A 85 13.53 6.95 -6.71
N ASP A 86 14.46 6.15 -7.24
CA ASP A 86 14.15 5.09 -8.20
C ASP A 86 13.38 3.92 -7.56
N ASP A 87 13.71 3.53 -6.33
CA ASP A 87 12.97 2.49 -5.61
C ASP A 87 11.54 2.91 -5.32
N VAL A 88 11.35 4.16 -4.93
CA VAL A 88 10.02 4.73 -4.70
C VAL A 88 9.21 4.80 -5.99
N LYS A 89 9.83 5.18 -7.12
CA LYS A 89 9.19 5.08 -8.45
C LYS A 89 8.80 3.64 -8.78
N ARG A 90 9.69 2.67 -8.51
CA ARG A 90 9.45 1.24 -8.78
C ARG A 90 8.24 0.69 -8.02
N ILE A 91 8.04 1.11 -6.77
CA ILE A 91 6.86 0.72 -5.97
C ILE A 91 5.57 1.10 -6.70
N SER A 92 5.50 2.31 -7.26
CA SER A 92 4.29 2.75 -7.98
C SER A 92 3.99 1.90 -9.22
N TYR A 93 5.02 1.36 -9.87
CA TYR A 93 4.90 0.53 -11.07
C TYR A 93 4.53 -0.92 -10.76
N SER A 94 4.65 -1.37 -9.51
CA SER A 94 4.20 -2.69 -9.06
C SER A 94 2.68 -2.82 -8.94
N PHE A 95 1.96 -1.68 -9.02
CA PHE A 95 0.52 -1.65 -8.86
C PHE A 95 -0.18 -2.33 -10.04
N ARG A 96 -1.07 -3.27 -9.74
CA ARG A 96 -1.82 -4.03 -10.75
C ARG A 96 -3.12 -4.53 -10.19
N ARG A 97 -4.03 -4.88 -11.10
CA ARG A 97 -5.24 -5.61 -10.74
C ARG A 97 -4.88 -7.04 -10.32
N ILE A 98 -5.63 -7.55 -9.34
CA ILE A 98 -5.63 -8.98 -9.03
C ILE A 98 -6.35 -9.70 -10.18
N SER A 99 -5.65 -10.66 -10.79
CA SER A 99 -6.19 -11.49 -11.86
C SER A 99 -7.35 -12.36 -11.37
N GLU A 100 -8.14 -12.90 -12.29
CA GLU A 100 -9.21 -13.82 -11.91
C GLU A 100 -8.66 -15.11 -11.28
N GLY A 101 -7.54 -15.63 -11.79
CA GLY A 101 -6.88 -16.80 -11.22
C GLY A 101 -6.41 -16.55 -9.78
N GLU A 102 -5.78 -15.40 -9.52
CA GLU A 102 -5.39 -15.00 -8.17
C GLU A 102 -6.60 -14.80 -7.25
N ARG A 103 -7.68 -14.18 -7.74
CA ARG A 103 -8.92 -14.05 -6.96
C ARG A 103 -9.49 -15.41 -6.54
N ARG A 104 -9.39 -16.42 -7.41
CA ARG A 104 -9.86 -17.78 -7.10
C ARG A 104 -8.90 -18.53 -6.16
N SER A 105 -7.60 -18.20 -6.18
CA SER A 105 -6.61 -18.83 -5.31
C SER A 105 -6.54 -18.20 -3.92
N ILE A 106 -6.96 -16.94 -3.77
CA ILE A 106 -7.03 -16.27 -2.47
C ILE A 106 -8.07 -16.99 -1.60
N ARG A 107 -7.58 -17.67 -0.56
CA ARG A 107 -8.41 -18.16 0.53
C ARG A 107 -8.27 -17.19 1.70
N PRO A 108 -9.37 -16.61 2.20
CA PRO A 108 -9.29 -15.74 3.35
C PRO A 108 -8.83 -16.54 4.56
N TYR A 109 -7.93 -15.97 5.36
CA TYR A 109 -7.63 -16.54 6.66
C TYR A 109 -8.87 -16.50 7.54
N GLN A 110 -9.18 -17.61 8.20
CA GLN A 110 -10.20 -17.68 9.23
C GLN A 110 -9.55 -17.49 10.60
N ILE A 111 -10.22 -16.75 11.49
CA ILE A 111 -9.75 -16.57 12.85
C ILE A 111 -10.35 -17.67 13.72
N ASP A 112 -9.50 -18.58 14.16
CA ASP A 112 -9.87 -19.60 15.13
C ASP A 112 -9.51 -19.13 16.55
N LEU A 113 -10.37 -19.49 17.50
CA LEU A 113 -10.14 -19.29 18.92
C LEU A 113 -9.56 -20.58 19.51
N VAL A 114 -8.38 -20.49 20.11
CA VAL A 114 -7.71 -21.63 20.75
C VAL A 114 -7.49 -21.36 22.23
N THR A 115 -7.87 -22.32 23.06
CA THR A 115 -7.54 -22.29 24.48
C THR A 115 -6.11 -22.78 24.67
N ALA A 116 -5.24 -21.92 25.22
CA ALA A 116 -3.86 -22.27 25.49
C ALA A 116 -3.76 -23.36 26.56
N ARG A 117 -2.83 -24.29 26.37
CA ARG A 117 -2.51 -25.36 27.31
C ARG A 117 -1.29 -24.98 28.15
N ALA A 118 -1.08 -25.71 29.24
CA ALA A 118 0.15 -25.58 30.02
C ALA A 118 1.37 -25.87 29.13
N GLY A 119 2.34 -24.96 29.12
CA GLY A 119 3.55 -25.04 28.30
C GLY A 119 3.43 -24.44 26.89
N ASP A 120 2.26 -23.94 26.48
CA ASP A 120 2.16 -23.20 25.23
C ASP A 120 2.94 -21.89 25.27
N THR A 121 3.44 -21.48 24.10
CA THR A 121 4.18 -20.25 23.88
C THR A 121 3.62 -19.55 22.66
N ALA A 122 3.93 -18.25 22.48
CA ALA A 122 3.56 -17.54 21.27
C ALA A 122 4.08 -18.26 20.02
N ARG A 123 5.27 -18.87 20.11
CA ARG A 123 5.86 -19.68 19.03
C ARG A 123 5.05 -20.95 18.72
N SER A 124 4.62 -21.70 19.74
CA SER A 124 3.84 -22.94 19.52
C SER A 124 2.46 -22.66 18.94
N LEU A 125 1.77 -21.63 19.45
CA LEU A 125 0.46 -21.22 18.94
C LEU A 125 0.55 -20.62 17.53
N ALA A 126 1.56 -19.76 17.29
CA ALA A 126 1.77 -19.16 15.97
C ALA A 126 2.18 -20.18 14.90
N ALA A 127 2.82 -21.30 15.27
CA ALA A 127 3.17 -22.34 14.32
C ALA A 127 1.94 -22.92 13.61
N GLY A 128 0.80 -22.97 14.29
CA GLY A 128 -0.49 -23.40 13.74
C GLY A 128 -1.22 -22.37 12.88
N MET A 129 -0.63 -21.18 12.66
CA MET A 129 -1.16 -20.16 11.75
C MET A 129 -0.75 -20.42 10.30
N GLY A 130 -1.64 -20.08 9.37
CA GLY A 130 -1.43 -20.15 7.92
C GLY A 130 -0.59 -19.01 7.35
N VAL A 131 -0.21 -18.01 8.14
CA VAL A 131 0.55 -16.84 7.67
C VAL A 131 2.00 -17.21 7.32
N GLU A 132 2.54 -16.70 6.21
CA GLU A 132 3.82 -17.19 5.67
C GLU A 132 5.05 -16.66 6.43
N GLN A 133 4.99 -15.44 6.97
CA GLN A 133 6.14 -14.75 7.56
C GLN A 133 5.78 -14.07 8.88
N ALA A 134 6.78 -13.85 9.73
CA ALA A 134 6.64 -13.15 11.01
C ALA A 134 5.50 -13.70 11.88
N LYS A 135 5.37 -15.04 11.94
CA LYS A 135 4.23 -15.73 12.58
C LYS A 135 4.04 -15.29 14.03
N VAL A 136 5.12 -15.14 14.80
CA VAL A 136 5.07 -14.76 16.22
C VAL A 136 4.63 -13.32 16.38
N GLU A 137 5.14 -12.42 15.55
CA GLU A 137 4.79 -11.00 15.53
C GLU A 137 3.33 -10.81 15.12
N GLN A 138 2.87 -11.55 14.11
CA GLN A 138 1.47 -11.53 13.68
C GLN A 138 0.53 -12.12 14.72
N PHE A 139 0.90 -13.24 15.37
CA PHE A 139 0.15 -13.77 16.49
C PHE A 139 0.01 -12.74 17.62
N ALA A 140 1.13 -12.09 17.99
CA ALA A 140 1.13 -11.09 19.04
C ALA A 140 0.24 -9.89 18.67
N ALA A 141 0.40 -9.34 17.46
CA ALA A 141 -0.41 -8.24 16.96
C ALA A 141 -1.91 -8.59 16.94
N LEU A 142 -2.27 -9.78 16.46
CA LEU A 142 -3.65 -10.26 16.40
C LEU A 142 -4.31 -10.37 17.79
N ASN A 143 -3.50 -10.64 18.81
CA ASN A 143 -3.93 -10.82 20.19
C ASN A 143 -3.70 -9.58 21.08
N GLY A 144 -3.22 -8.47 20.53
CA GLY A 144 -2.91 -7.27 21.32
C GLY A 144 -1.75 -7.46 22.30
N LEU A 145 -0.80 -8.32 21.96
CA LEU A 145 0.38 -8.66 22.76
C LEU A 145 1.66 -8.12 22.11
N THR A 146 2.76 -8.21 22.86
CA THR A 146 4.11 -8.14 22.28
C THR A 146 4.65 -9.56 22.03
N PRO A 147 5.62 -9.76 21.12
CA PRO A 147 6.21 -11.09 20.86
C PRO A 147 6.81 -11.78 22.10
N ALA A 148 7.21 -11.00 23.12
CA ALA A 148 7.77 -11.49 24.37
C ALA A 148 6.72 -11.77 25.46
N THR A 149 5.43 -11.47 25.22
CA THR A 149 4.38 -11.65 26.23
C THR A 149 4.16 -13.15 26.50
N PRO A 150 4.26 -13.61 27.76
CA PRO A 150 3.99 -15.00 28.09
C PRO A 150 2.54 -15.40 27.80
N ILE A 151 2.36 -16.66 27.39
CA ILE A 151 1.04 -17.23 27.15
C ILE A 151 0.53 -17.84 28.46
N THR A 152 -0.71 -17.52 28.80
CA THR A 152 -1.36 -17.99 30.02
C THR A 152 -2.24 -19.19 29.68
N ALA A 153 -1.97 -20.33 30.32
CA ALA A 153 -2.80 -21.53 30.16
C ALA A 153 -4.26 -21.25 30.55
N GLY A 154 -5.21 -21.81 29.81
CA GLY A 154 -6.64 -21.61 29.99
C GLY A 154 -7.20 -20.35 29.33
N GLN A 155 -6.35 -19.41 28.89
CA GLN A 155 -6.81 -18.24 28.12
C GLN A 155 -7.06 -18.60 26.66
N ILE A 156 -7.98 -17.85 26.04
CA ILE A 156 -8.30 -17.96 24.63
C ILE A 156 -7.44 -16.98 23.83
N TYR A 157 -6.81 -17.48 22.76
CA TYR A 157 -6.05 -16.70 21.81
C TYR A 157 -6.60 -16.90 20.39
N LYS A 158 -6.42 -15.88 19.56
CA LYS A 158 -6.77 -15.87 18.15
C LYS A 158 -5.58 -16.38 17.32
N ILE A 159 -5.86 -17.25 16.36
CA ILE A 159 -4.89 -17.67 15.34
C ILE A 159 -5.54 -17.56 13.96
N ALA A 160 -4.76 -17.15 12.96
CA ALA A 160 -5.21 -17.05 11.58
C ALA A 160 -4.84 -18.33 10.81
N ARG A 161 -5.83 -19.06 10.29
CA ARG A 161 -5.65 -20.30 9.52
C ARG A 161 -6.13 -20.18 8.08
#